data_AF-A0A0L7RHT3-F1
#
_entry.id   AF-A0A0L7RHT3-F1
#
_cell.length_a   1.000
_cell.length_b   1.000
_cell.length_c   1.000
_cell.angle_alpha   90.00
_cell.angle_beta   90.00
_cell.angle_gamma   90.00
#
_symmetry.space_group_name_H-M   'P 1'
#
loop_
_entity.id
_entity.type
_entity.pdbx_description
1 polymer ?
#
loop_
_entity_poly.entity_id
_entity_poly.type
_entity_poly.pdbx_seq_one_letter_code
_entity_poly.pdbx_strand_id
1 'polypeptide(L)'
;MFAVEDNTEDFMKITYTNGIMILTHHSMDYPGLNSNAYILRANTELEIPIKPVSIVKPKGFHHRNRENQLVPLCFTDKENPLEYFPAYRNSNCYVNCRIKLMIQICGCVPFIFDHIAEAFDIPHCELDGLQCIRKNLIYIGVAKDIQNKNFHCACGVPCEDVEYNGLPNSIPLMKANFS
;
A
#
# COMPACT_ATOMS: atom_id res chain seq x y z
N MET A 1 3.47 16.88 -18.53
CA MET A 1 3.33 15.76 -19.47
C MET A 1 4.50 14.83 -19.24
N PHE A 2 4.25 13.60 -18.80
CA PHE A 2 5.28 12.58 -18.63
C PHE A 2 5.12 11.60 -19.79
N ALA A 3 6.14 11.49 -20.64
CA ALA A 3 6.20 10.44 -21.65
C ALA A 3 6.79 9.18 -21.00
N VAL A 4 6.10 8.05 -21.14
CA VAL A 4 6.60 6.76 -20.65
C VAL A 4 6.68 5.81 -21.84
N GLU A 5 7.87 5.29 -22.11
CA GLU A 5 8.09 4.32 -23.17
C GLU A 5 7.81 2.91 -22.63
N ASP A 6 6.83 2.23 -23.22
CA ASP A 6 6.49 0.84 -22.90
C ASP A 6 7.29 -0.10 -23.81
N ASN A 7 8.46 -0.57 -23.34
CA ASN A 7 9.29 -1.50 -24.08
C ASN A 7 8.87 -2.95 -23.75
N THR A 8 7.88 -3.44 -24.49
CA THR A 8 7.15 -4.69 -24.19
C THR A 8 7.93 -6.00 -24.37
N GLU A 9 9.20 -5.96 -24.80
CA GLU A 9 9.95 -7.18 -25.16
C GLU A 9 10.59 -7.94 -23.99
N ASP A 10 10.61 -7.42 -22.75
CA ASP A 10 11.42 -8.09 -21.69
C ASP A 10 10.89 -8.03 -20.24
N PHE A 11 9.58 -7.84 -20.02
CA PHE A 11 9.02 -7.77 -18.66
C PHE A 11 8.13 -8.97 -18.28
N MET A 12 8.42 -9.56 -17.11
CA MET A 12 7.54 -10.53 -16.46
C MET A 12 6.23 -9.83 -16.05
N LYS A 13 5.15 -10.05 -16.82
CA LYS A 13 3.84 -9.46 -16.58
C LYS A 13 3.23 -9.98 -15.27
N ILE A 14 3.18 -9.12 -14.24
CA ILE A 14 2.49 -9.41 -12.97
C ILE A 14 0.95 -9.36 -13.17
N THR A 15 0.48 -8.66 -14.21
CA THR A 15 -0.95 -8.51 -14.56
C THR A 15 -1.21 -8.82 -16.05
N TYR A 16 -2.42 -9.27 -16.37
CA TYR A 16 -2.86 -9.51 -17.76
C TYR A 16 -3.14 -8.23 -18.55
N THR A 17 -2.78 -7.06 -18.03
CA THR A 17 -3.08 -5.75 -18.61
C THR A 17 -1.90 -5.27 -19.45
N ASN A 18 -2.11 -4.99 -20.73
CA ASN A 18 -1.12 -4.29 -21.54
C ASN A 18 -1.16 -2.80 -21.21
N GLY A 19 -0.11 -2.27 -20.60
CA GLY A 19 0.03 -0.86 -20.23
C GLY A 19 0.74 -0.66 -18.89
N ILE A 20 0.91 0.61 -18.53
CA ILE A 20 1.57 1.04 -17.30
C ILE A 20 0.51 1.31 -16.23
N MET A 21 0.69 0.72 -15.04
CA MET A 21 -0.16 0.99 -13.89
C MET A 21 0.34 2.22 -13.13
N ILE A 22 -0.52 3.23 -12.98
CA ILE A 22 -0.27 4.44 -12.21
C ILE A 22 -1.04 4.33 -10.91
N LEU A 23 -0.33 4.33 -9.78
CA LEU A 23 -0.92 4.34 -8.44
C LEU A 23 -0.82 5.74 -7.86
N THR A 24 -1.94 6.31 -7.42
CA THR A 24 -1.96 7.59 -6.71
C THR A 24 -2.17 7.36 -5.22
N HIS A 25 -1.29 7.93 -4.41
CA HIS A 25 -1.30 7.80 -2.95
C HIS A 25 -0.67 9.04 -2.30
N HIS A 26 -0.86 9.17 -0.98
CA HIS A 26 -0.18 10.19 -0.19
C HIS A 26 1.34 9.90 -0.11
N SER A 27 2.19 10.93 -0.06
CA SER A 27 3.66 10.77 -0.10
C SER A 27 4.25 9.93 1.04
N MET A 28 3.54 9.86 2.16
CA MET A 28 3.92 9.09 3.35
C MET A 28 3.20 7.74 3.46
N ASP A 29 2.41 7.35 2.46
CA ASP A 29 1.68 6.09 2.42
C ASP A 29 2.40 5.08 1.54
N TYR A 30 2.44 3.82 1.98
CA TYR A 30 2.88 2.72 1.15
C TYR A 30 1.87 2.49 0.02
N PRO A 31 2.29 2.58 -1.26
CA PRO A 31 1.39 2.32 -2.38
C PRO A 31 1.04 0.83 -2.44
N GLY A 32 -0.21 0.51 -2.12
CA GLY A 32 -0.72 -0.84 -2.04
C GLY A 32 -1.94 -1.07 -2.92
N LEU A 33 -2.60 -2.22 -2.75
CA LEU A 33 -3.84 -2.57 -3.47
C LEU A 33 -5.02 -1.63 -3.14
N ASN A 34 -4.90 -0.86 -2.07
CA ASN A 34 -5.86 0.14 -1.63
C ASN A 34 -5.59 1.54 -2.22
N SER A 35 -4.52 1.71 -3.01
CA SER A 35 -4.27 2.93 -3.76
C SER A 35 -5.13 2.98 -5.02
N ASN A 36 -5.56 4.19 -5.41
CA ASN A 36 -6.28 4.37 -6.68
C ASN A 36 -5.34 4.03 -7.83
N ALA A 37 -5.77 3.09 -8.68
CA ALA A 37 -4.98 2.56 -9.79
C ALA A 37 -5.60 2.94 -11.14
N TYR A 38 -4.77 3.46 -12.03
CA TYR A 38 -5.12 3.82 -13.40
C TYR A 38 -4.20 3.09 -14.37
N ILE A 39 -4.69 2.77 -15.57
CA ILE A 39 -3.88 2.05 -16.57
C ILE A 39 -3.69 2.96 -17.78
N LEU A 40 -2.45 3.36 -18.03
CA LEU A 40 -2.04 4.01 -19.28
C LEU A 40 -1.81 2.92 -20.34
N ARG A 41 -2.57 2.97 -21.43
CA ARG A 41 -2.43 2.02 -22.53
C ARG A 41 -1.52 2.59 -23.61
N ALA A 42 -0.89 1.69 -24.37
CA ALA A 42 -0.13 2.07 -25.56
C ALA A 42 -0.99 2.90 -26.53
N ASN A 43 -0.37 3.89 -27.17
CA ASN A 43 -1.01 4.82 -28.10
C ASN A 43 -2.20 5.60 -27.50
N THR A 44 -2.17 5.88 -26.19
CA THR A 44 -3.15 6.76 -25.54
C THR A 44 -2.45 7.84 -24.72
N GLU A 45 -3.09 8.99 -24.62
CA GLU A 45 -2.84 10.00 -23.60
C GLU A 45 -3.84 9.78 -22.47
N LEU A 46 -3.34 9.71 -21.23
CA LEU A 46 -4.16 9.53 -20.04
C LEU A 46 -4.07 10.81 -19.19
N GLU A 47 -5.18 11.53 -19.10
CA GLU A 47 -5.33 12.70 -18.25
C GLU A 47 -6.03 12.28 -16.95
N ILE A 48 -5.39 12.51 -15.80
CA ILE A 48 -5.96 12.17 -14.49
C ILE A 48 -6.06 13.45 -13.66
N PRO A 49 -7.20 14.17 -13.68
CA PRO A 49 -7.42 15.31 -12.80
C PRO A 49 -7.54 14.79 -11.35
N ILE A 50 -6.59 15.16 -10.50
CA ILE A 50 -6.56 14.75 -9.10
C ILE A 50 -7.18 15.82 -8.22
N LYS A 51 -8.20 15.45 -7.43
CA LYS A 51 -8.79 16.30 -6.40
C LYS A 51 -8.51 15.71 -5.01
N PRO A 52 -7.59 16.29 -4.23
CA PRO A 52 -7.35 15.82 -2.86
C PRO A 52 -8.50 16.22 -1.95
N VAL A 53 -8.93 15.29 -1.08
CA VAL A 53 -9.96 15.52 -0.06
C VAL A 53 -9.37 15.19 1.30
N SER A 54 -9.21 16.21 2.16
CA SER A 54 -8.74 16.03 3.53
C SER A 54 -9.91 15.59 4.43
N ILE A 55 -9.69 14.51 5.18
CA ILE A 55 -10.64 13.97 6.15
C ILE A 55 -10.03 14.12 7.54
N VAL A 56 -10.71 14.89 8.40
CA VAL A 56 -10.28 15.10 9.79
C VAL A 56 -11.37 14.61 10.73
N LYS A 57 -10.99 13.69 11.63
CA LYS A 57 -11.85 13.12 12.67
C LYS A 57 -11.44 13.68 14.03
N PRO A 58 -12.38 13.89 14.96
CA PRO A 58 -12.06 14.43 16.27
C PRO A 58 -11.25 13.41 17.11
N LYS A 59 -10.11 13.87 17.63
CA LYS A 59 -9.15 13.06 18.42
C LYS A 59 -9.71 12.77 19.82
N GLY A 60 -9.35 11.63 20.41
CA GLY A 60 -9.75 11.24 21.78
C GLY A 60 -11.19 10.76 21.94
N PHE A 61 -11.98 10.73 20.87
CA PHE A 61 -13.32 10.14 20.89
C PHE A 61 -13.26 8.62 20.77
N HIS A 62 -14.21 7.95 21.42
CA HIS A 62 -14.32 6.50 21.44
C HIS A 62 -15.74 6.08 21.04
N HIS A 63 -15.87 4.92 20.42
CA HIS A 63 -17.16 4.28 20.17
C HIS A 63 -17.16 2.86 20.76
N ARG A 64 -18.33 2.24 20.86
CA ARG A 64 -18.43 0.84 21.30
C ARG A 64 -18.39 -0.08 20.09
N ASN A 65 -17.48 -1.05 20.09
CA ASN A 65 -17.42 -2.09 19.08
C ASN A 65 -18.54 -3.14 19.30
N ARG A 66 -18.57 -4.18 18.46
CA ARG A 66 -19.57 -5.28 18.56
C ARG A 66 -19.50 -6.05 19.88
N GLU A 67 -18.34 -6.05 20.54
CA GLU A 67 -18.10 -6.68 21.84
C GLU A 67 -18.37 -5.72 23.01
N ASN A 68 -18.98 -4.55 22.73
CA ASN A 68 -19.31 -3.52 23.70
C ASN A 68 -18.08 -2.88 24.38
N GLN A 69 -16.88 -3.04 23.81
CA GLN A 69 -15.64 -2.43 24.30
C GLN A 69 -15.50 -1.01 23.74
N LEU A 70 -14.97 -0.09 24.56
CA LEU A 70 -14.61 1.25 24.10
C LEU A 70 -13.36 1.16 23.24
N VAL A 71 -13.48 1.56 21.97
CA VAL A 71 -12.39 1.61 21.00
C VAL A 71 -12.25 3.03 20.45
N PRO A 72 -11.03 3.52 20.19
CA PRO A 72 -10.83 4.83 19.59
C PRO A 72 -11.61 4.97 18.27
N LEU A 73 -12.19 6.15 18.05
CA LEU A 73 -12.84 6.47 16.78
C LEU A 73 -11.83 6.53 15.64
N CYS A 74 -10.62 6.98 15.95
CA CYS A 74 -9.50 7.08 15.06
C CYS A 74 -8.18 7.00 15.84
N PHE A 75 -7.07 6.79 15.14
CA PHE A 75 -5.74 6.78 15.71
C PHE A 75 -4.88 7.92 15.16
N THR A 76 -4.07 8.51 16.03
CA THR A 76 -2.96 9.39 15.70
C THR A 76 -1.63 8.61 15.68
N ASP A 77 -0.59 9.22 15.11
CA ASP A 77 0.77 8.63 15.11
C ASP A 77 1.28 8.27 16.51
N LYS A 78 0.84 9.00 17.53
CA LYS A 78 1.22 8.77 18.93
C LYS A 78 0.44 7.63 19.58
N GLU A 79 -0.82 7.45 19.20
CA GLU A 79 -1.70 6.43 19.78
C GLU A 79 -1.41 5.04 19.19
N ASN A 80 -0.92 4.98 17.96
CA ASN A 80 -0.58 3.73 17.29
C ASN A 80 0.72 3.89 16.46
N PRO A 81 1.88 3.96 17.11
CA PRO A 81 3.14 4.12 16.41
C PRO A 81 3.46 2.88 15.57
N LEU A 82 3.95 3.11 14.35
CA LEU A 82 4.40 2.06 13.45
C LEU A 82 5.91 1.86 13.60
N GLU A 83 6.37 0.62 13.40
CA GLU A 83 7.77 0.25 13.57
C GLU A 83 8.60 0.61 12.33
N TYR A 84 8.04 0.35 11.14
CA TYR A 84 8.74 0.50 9.86
C TYR A 84 8.29 1.70 9.01
N PHE A 85 7.31 2.47 9.49
CA PHE A 85 6.75 3.60 8.76
C PHE A 85 6.69 4.85 9.65
N PRO A 86 7.02 6.03 9.12
CA PRO A 86 7.10 7.27 9.91
C PRO A 86 5.72 7.88 10.24
N ALA A 87 4.66 7.50 9.54
CA ALA A 87 3.32 8.08 9.71
C ALA A 87 2.24 7.00 9.79
N TYR A 88 1.29 7.16 10.71
CA TYR A 88 0.16 6.28 10.87
C TYR A 88 -0.88 6.52 9.78
N ARG A 89 -1.06 5.49 8.98
CA ARG A 89 -2.00 5.41 7.86
C ARG A 89 -2.50 3.98 7.79
N ASN A 90 -3.72 3.78 7.28
CA ASN A 90 -4.29 2.43 7.17
C ASN A 90 -3.39 1.49 6.37
N SER A 91 -2.94 1.93 5.20
CA SER A 91 -1.98 1.25 4.32
C SER A 91 -0.71 0.82 5.08
N ASN A 92 -0.04 1.79 5.69
CA ASN A 92 1.19 1.60 6.44
C ASN A 92 1.01 0.63 7.61
N CYS A 93 -0.09 0.71 8.35
CA CYS A 93 -0.34 -0.16 9.49
C CYS A 93 -0.40 -1.63 9.06
N TYR A 94 -1.15 -1.95 8.00
CA TYR A 94 -1.22 -3.33 7.51
C TYR A 94 0.12 -3.81 6.96
N VAL A 95 0.85 -2.98 6.23
CA VAL A 95 2.18 -3.35 5.71
C VAL A 95 3.18 -3.54 6.86
N ASN A 96 3.15 -2.67 7.88
CA ASN A 96 3.92 -2.83 9.10
C ASN A 96 3.66 -4.19 9.76
N CYS A 97 2.38 -4.57 9.94
CA CYS A 97 2.04 -5.86 10.51
C CYS A 97 2.51 -7.05 9.65
N ARG A 98 2.43 -6.94 8.32
CA ARG A 98 2.93 -7.97 7.39
C ARG A 98 4.43 -8.17 7.54
N ILE A 99 5.20 -7.08 7.57
CA ILE A 99 6.66 -7.13 7.74
C ILE A 99 7.00 -7.79 9.08
N LYS A 100 6.36 -7.37 10.17
CA LYS A 100 6.58 -7.98 11.49
C LYS A 100 6.32 -9.49 11.48
N LEU A 101 5.27 -9.95 10.81
CA LEU A 101 4.97 -11.39 10.68
C LEU A 101 5.94 -12.12 9.77
N MET A 102 6.38 -11.52 8.66
CA MET A 102 7.42 -12.10 7.80
C MET A 102 8.71 -12.33 8.59
N ILE A 103 9.13 -11.34 9.39
CA ILE A 103 10.30 -11.45 10.27
C ILE A 103 10.06 -12.50 11.37
N GLN A 104 8.92 -12.45 12.05
CA GLN A 104 8.62 -13.38 13.14
C GLN A 104 8.51 -14.84 12.70
N ILE A 105 7.95 -15.10 11.51
CA ILE A 105 7.68 -16.47 11.03
C ILE A 105 8.84 -17.01 10.19
N CYS A 106 9.43 -16.17 9.33
CA CYS A 106 10.41 -16.59 8.34
C CYS A 106 11.79 -15.93 8.49
N GLY A 107 11.94 -14.95 9.38
CA GLY A 107 13.23 -14.31 9.69
C GLY A 107 13.76 -13.35 8.62
N CYS A 108 12.97 -13.03 7.59
CA CYS A 108 13.41 -12.24 6.45
C CYS A 108 12.25 -11.50 5.76
N VAL A 109 12.57 -10.56 4.88
CA VAL A 109 11.59 -9.85 4.04
C VAL A 109 11.92 -9.98 2.54
N PRO A 110 10.92 -10.04 1.64
CA PRO A 110 11.16 -10.00 0.20
C PRO A 110 11.80 -8.68 -0.26
N PHE A 111 12.45 -8.71 -1.41
CA PHE A 111 13.12 -7.55 -2.06
C PHE A 111 12.20 -6.34 -2.30
N ILE A 112 10.88 -6.53 -2.38
CA ILE A 112 9.94 -5.39 -2.48
C ILE A 112 10.00 -4.45 -1.25
N PHE A 113 10.64 -4.88 -0.16
CA PHE A 113 10.83 -4.09 1.05
C PHE A 113 12.28 -3.63 1.24
N ASP A 114 13.12 -3.58 0.21
CA ASP A 114 14.52 -3.12 0.27
C ASP A 114 14.76 -1.86 1.09
N HIS A 115 14.03 -0.78 0.79
CA HIS A 115 14.19 0.47 1.53
C HIS A 115 13.94 0.33 3.05
N ILE A 116 13.08 -0.60 3.45
CA ILE A 116 12.81 -0.90 4.85
C ILE A 116 13.89 -1.85 5.40
N ALA A 117 14.25 -2.87 4.63
CA ALA A 117 15.26 -3.84 5.03
C ALA A 117 16.60 -3.17 5.33
N GLU A 118 17.05 -2.26 4.46
CA GLU A 118 18.26 -1.48 4.65
C GLU A 118 18.17 -0.53 5.84
N ALA A 119 17.04 0.18 5.98
CA ALA A 119 16.87 1.18 7.05
C ALA A 119 16.84 0.56 8.47
N PHE A 120 16.44 -0.70 8.58
CA PHE A 120 16.24 -1.41 9.85
C PHE A 120 17.14 -2.65 10.01
N ASP A 121 18.12 -2.84 9.13
CA ASP A 121 19.06 -3.99 9.14
C ASP A 121 18.35 -5.35 9.17
N ILE A 122 17.31 -5.51 8.33
CA ILE A 122 16.51 -6.73 8.23
C ILE A 122 17.04 -7.60 7.08
N PRO A 123 17.25 -8.91 7.28
CA PRO A 123 17.69 -9.81 6.21
C PRO A 123 16.69 -9.92 5.05
N HIS A 124 17.22 -9.95 3.83
CA HIS A 124 16.45 -10.32 2.66
C HIS A 124 16.17 -11.82 2.60
N CYS A 125 14.98 -12.18 2.13
CA CYS A 125 14.66 -13.57 1.89
C CYS A 125 15.40 -14.11 0.66
N GLU A 126 16.20 -15.13 0.86
CA GLU A 126 16.62 -16.05 -0.20
C GLU A 126 15.48 -17.02 -0.57
N LEU A 127 15.76 -18.02 -1.42
CA LEU A 127 14.77 -18.96 -1.93
C LEU A 127 13.97 -19.67 -0.82
N ASP A 128 14.63 -20.15 0.23
CA ASP A 128 13.97 -20.84 1.33
C ASP A 128 13.06 -19.90 2.15
N GLY A 129 13.49 -18.66 2.34
CA GLY A 129 12.69 -17.61 2.99
C GLY A 129 11.44 -17.28 2.18
N LEU A 130 11.58 -17.13 0.86
CA LEU A 130 10.44 -16.91 -0.05
C LEU A 130 9.46 -18.10 -0.03
N GLN A 131 9.98 -19.34 0.04
CA GLN A 131 9.13 -20.53 0.21
C GLN A 131 8.41 -20.53 1.56
N CYS A 132 9.06 -20.11 2.64
CA CYS A 132 8.44 -19.96 3.95
C CYS A 132 7.29 -18.95 3.89
N ILE A 133 7.52 -17.77 3.30
CA ILE A 133 6.48 -16.75 3.15
C ILE A 133 5.29 -17.31 2.36
N ARG A 134 5.56 -18.00 1.24
CA ARG A 134 4.52 -18.62 0.42
C ARG A 134 3.66 -19.62 1.19
N LYS A 135 4.29 -20.47 2.03
CA LYS A 135 3.58 -21.45 2.88
C LYS A 135 2.75 -20.80 3.98
N ASN A 136 3.12 -19.59 4.42
CA ASN A 136 2.49 -18.87 5.53
C ASN A 136 1.65 -17.66 5.09
N LEU A 137 1.30 -17.56 3.79
CA LEU A 137 0.55 -16.42 3.25
C LEU A 137 -0.76 -16.11 3.99
N ILE A 138 -1.44 -17.12 4.52
CA ILE A 138 -2.70 -16.94 5.27
C ILE A 138 -2.44 -16.16 6.58
N TYR A 139 -1.34 -16.44 7.26
CA TYR A 139 -0.98 -15.76 8.50
C TYR A 139 -0.38 -14.38 8.20
N ILE A 140 0.51 -14.31 7.20
CA ILE A 140 1.22 -13.08 6.83
C ILE A 140 0.26 -12.08 6.16
N GLY A 141 -0.73 -12.52 5.38
CA GLY A 141 -1.60 -11.69 4.56
C GLY A 141 -2.58 -10.77 5.31
N VAL A 142 -2.36 -10.53 6.61
CA VAL A 142 -3.20 -9.76 7.55
C VAL A 142 -4.05 -8.69 6.85
N ALA A 143 -5.36 -8.85 7.01
CA ALA A 143 -6.38 -7.93 6.51
C ALA A 143 -7.38 -7.54 7.61
N LYS A 144 -7.12 -7.94 8.86
CA LYS A 144 -7.95 -7.72 10.04
C LYS A 144 -7.06 -7.61 11.27
N ASP A 145 -7.61 -7.02 12.32
CA ASP A 145 -6.93 -6.93 13.61
C ASP A 145 -6.60 -8.32 14.18
N ILE A 146 -5.38 -8.46 14.70
CA ILE A 146 -4.88 -9.66 15.36
C ILE A 146 -4.49 -9.27 16.78
N GLN A 147 -5.10 -9.94 17.76
CA GLN A 147 -4.93 -9.66 19.18
C GLN A 147 -4.59 -10.97 19.89
N ASN A 148 -3.35 -11.42 19.75
CA ASN A 148 -2.86 -12.66 20.38
C ASN A 148 -1.69 -12.33 21.31
N LYS A 149 -1.40 -13.22 22.28
CA LYS A 149 -0.30 -13.03 23.25
C LYS A 149 1.06 -12.73 22.60
N ASN A 150 1.29 -13.21 21.38
CA ASN A 150 2.58 -13.11 20.69
C ASN A 150 2.60 -12.07 19.57
N PHE A 151 1.45 -11.50 19.19
CA PHE A 151 1.35 -10.58 18.07
C PHE A 151 0.12 -9.69 18.18
N HIS A 152 0.34 -8.38 18.11
CA HIS A 152 -0.70 -7.38 18.14
C HIS A 152 -0.65 -6.53 16.87
N CYS A 153 -1.76 -6.50 16.15
CA CYS A 153 -2.01 -5.64 15.01
C CYS A 153 -3.42 -5.09 15.16
N ALA A 154 -3.55 -3.78 15.36
CA ALA A 154 -4.83 -3.10 15.43
C ALA A 154 -4.79 -1.92 14.46
N CYS A 155 -5.39 -2.07 13.29
CA CYS A 155 -5.34 -1.07 12.22
C CYS A 155 -6.70 -0.41 12.06
N GLY A 156 -6.98 0.58 12.92
CA GLY A 156 -8.15 1.44 12.81
C GLY A 156 -7.89 2.68 11.95
N VAL A 157 -8.96 3.43 11.66
CA VAL A 157 -8.86 4.59 10.77
C VAL A 157 -7.96 5.70 11.34
N PRO A 158 -7.15 6.39 10.52
CA PRO A 158 -6.39 7.55 10.98
C PRO A 158 -7.31 8.73 11.30
N CYS A 159 -6.89 9.58 12.23
CA CYS A 159 -7.62 10.80 12.56
C CYS A 159 -7.51 11.88 11.47
N GLU A 160 -6.40 11.91 10.75
CA GLU A 160 -6.16 12.81 9.62
C GLU A 160 -5.77 11.98 8.41
N ASP A 161 -6.50 12.13 7.31
CA ASP A 161 -6.31 11.37 6.08
C ASP A 161 -6.51 12.25 4.84
N VAL A 162 -5.95 11.84 3.70
CA VAL A 162 -6.13 12.53 2.42
C VAL A 162 -6.45 11.52 1.32
N GLU A 163 -7.63 11.64 0.74
CA GLU A 163 -8.04 10.83 -0.40
C GLU A 163 -7.74 11.55 -1.72
N TYR A 164 -7.16 10.83 -2.69
CA TYR A 164 -6.80 11.35 -4.01
C TYR A 164 -7.75 10.79 -5.06
N ASN A 165 -8.94 11.37 -5.16
CA ASN A 165 -9.93 10.93 -6.14
C ASN A 165 -9.64 11.56 -7.51
N GLY A 166 -9.55 10.72 -8.53
CA GLY A 166 -9.33 11.14 -9.92
C GLY A 166 -10.36 10.57 -10.87
N LEU A 167 -10.77 11.39 -11.84
CA LEU A 167 -11.70 11.02 -12.92
C LEU A 167 -10.91 10.93 -14.23
N PRO A 168 -10.36 9.75 -14.58
CA PRO A 168 -9.43 9.62 -15.69
C PRO A 168 -10.13 9.82 -17.03
N ASN A 169 -9.46 10.47 -17.97
CA ASN A 169 -9.85 10.58 -19.36
C ASN A 169 -8.74 9.98 -20.24
N SER A 170 -9.08 9.11 -21.18
CA SER A 170 -8.12 8.47 -22.08
C SER A 170 -8.43 8.84 -23.53
N ILE A 171 -7.43 9.40 -24.20
CA ILE A 171 -7.53 9.93 -25.55
C ILE A 171 -6.58 9.12 -26.45
N PRO A 172 -7.04 8.50 -27.55
CA PRO A 172 -6.15 7.84 -28.49
C PRO A 172 -5.18 8.82 -29.16
N LEU A 173 -3.89 8.48 -29.18
CA LEU A 173 -2.89 9.23 -29.93
C LEU A 173 -2.98 8.83 -31.41
N MET A 174 -3.48 9.74 -32.25
CA MET A 174 -3.43 9.56 -33.70
C MET A 174 -2.03 9.88 -34.21
N LYS A 175 -1.46 9.02 -35.07
CA LYS A 175 -0.29 9.39 -35.87
C LYS A 175 -0.68 10.54 -36.79
N ALA A 176 -0.08 11.70 -36.59
CA ALA A 176 -0.15 12.76 -37.58
C ALA A 176 0.56 12.28 -38.84
N ASN A 177 -0.20 12.00 -39.91
CA ASN A 177 0.35 11.79 -41.24
C ASN A 177 0.84 13.14 -41.75
N PHE A 178 2.07 13.52 -41.40
CA PHE A 178 2.77 14.58 -42.11
C PHE A 178 3.12 14.02 -43.50
N SER A 179 2.38 14.49 -44.50
CA SER A 179 2.59 14.22 -45.92
C SER A 179 3.66 15.16 -46.48
#